data_AF-A0A0F5FKK2-F1
#
_entry.id   AF-A0A0F5FKK2-F1
#
_cell.length_a   1.000
_cell.length_b   1.000
_cell.length_c   1.000
_cell.angle_alpha   90.00
_cell.angle_beta   90.00
_cell.angle_gamma   90.00
#
_symmetry.space_group_name_H-M   'P 1'
#
loop_
_entity.id
_entity.type
_entity.pdbx_description
1 polymer ?
#
loop_
_entity_poly.entity_id
_entity_poly.type
_entity_poly.pdbx_seq_one_letter_code
_entity_poly.pdbx_strand_id
1 'polypeptide(L)'
;MAITGPVRSSFSEHQSKTERKYYLRSGARWLHWSGTKLTDKRREAWKGSIEQARSCRRSFDAAAGCRAVPVNSIIPTVLAEEA
;
A
#
# COMPACT_ATOMS: atom_id res chain seq x y z
N MET A 1 -28.38 24.04 40.76
CA MET A 1 -26.92 24.25 40.59
C MET A 1 -26.44 23.43 39.39
N ALA A 2 -25.83 24.12 38.43
CA ALA A 2 -24.99 23.69 37.30
C ALA A 2 -25.42 22.51 36.39
N ILE A 3 -25.88 22.88 35.18
CA ILE A 3 -25.75 22.14 33.92
C ILE A 3 -24.28 22.12 33.48
N THR A 4 -23.73 20.98 33.07
CA THR A 4 -22.42 20.95 32.37
C THR A 4 -22.27 19.69 31.50
N GLY A 5 -22.69 19.79 30.24
CA GLY A 5 -21.82 19.32 29.16
C GLY A 5 -20.79 20.40 28.87
N PRO A 6 -19.64 20.10 28.22
CA PRO A 6 -19.69 19.95 26.76
C PRO A 6 -18.68 18.95 26.13
N VAL A 7 -19.09 18.44 24.96
CA VAL A 7 -18.31 18.33 23.72
C VAL A 7 -16.87 17.80 23.80
N ARG A 8 -16.66 16.58 23.29
CA ARG A 8 -15.49 16.32 22.44
C ARG A 8 -15.96 15.74 21.11
N SER A 9 -16.34 16.65 20.22
CA SER A 9 -16.27 16.42 18.78
C SER A 9 -14.84 15.99 18.45
N SER A 10 -14.61 14.69 18.32
CA SER A 10 -13.40 14.21 17.65
C SER A 10 -13.62 14.42 16.15
N PHE A 11 -13.46 15.68 15.72
CA PHE A 11 -13.11 15.97 14.34
C PHE A 11 -11.77 15.28 14.09
N SER A 12 -11.82 14.04 13.59
CA SER A 12 -10.66 13.43 12.95
C SER A 12 -10.44 14.22 11.68
N GLU A 13 -9.53 15.18 11.82
CA GLU A 13 -8.87 15.94 10.80
C GLU A 13 -8.82 15.14 9.49
N HIS A 14 -9.57 15.62 8.49
CA HIS A 14 -9.37 15.24 7.09
C HIS A 14 -7.98 15.75 6.68
N GLN A 15 -6.93 15.13 7.19
CA GLN A 15 -5.64 15.15 6.52
C GLN A 15 -5.87 14.35 5.24
N SER A 16 -6.17 15.08 4.17
CA SER A 16 -5.83 14.71 2.80
C SER A 16 -4.30 14.58 2.70
N LYS A 17 -3.70 13.73 3.53
CA LYS A 17 -2.38 13.18 3.31
C LYS A 17 -2.54 12.51 1.96
N THR A 18 -1.84 13.04 0.98
CA THR A 18 -1.69 12.40 -0.31
C THR A 18 -0.95 11.10 -0.03
N GLU A 19 -1.70 10.08 0.40
CA GLU A 19 -1.14 8.82 0.89
C GLU A 19 -0.42 8.21 -0.29
N ARG A 20 0.90 8.16 -0.19
CA ARG A 20 1.73 7.50 -1.18
C ARG A 20 1.28 6.04 -1.19
N LYS A 21 0.62 5.65 -2.27
CA LYS A 21 0.23 4.27 -2.50
C LYS A 21 1.46 3.49 -2.94
N TYR A 22 1.55 2.26 -2.48
CA TYR A 22 2.59 1.31 -2.80
C TYR A 22 1.94 0.05 -3.36
N TYR A 23 2.62 -0.52 -4.35
CA TYR A 23 2.41 -1.89 -4.79
C TYR A 23 3.34 -2.82 -4.04
N LEU A 24 2.95 -4.09 -3.91
CA LEU A 24 3.84 -5.15 -3.46
C LEU A 24 4.31 -5.95 -4.68
N ARG A 25 5.62 -6.05 -4.88
CA ARG A 25 6.25 -6.70 -6.04
C ARG A 25 7.29 -7.71 -5.59
N SER A 26 7.22 -8.92 -6.12
CA SER A 26 8.22 -9.97 -5.96
C SER A 26 8.81 -10.31 -7.33
N GLY A 27 10.06 -9.91 -7.58
CA GLY A 27 10.71 -10.07 -8.89
C GLY A 27 9.93 -9.36 -10.01
N ALA A 28 9.46 -10.12 -11.02
CA ALA A 28 8.65 -9.61 -12.12
C ALA A 28 7.13 -9.60 -11.84
N ARG A 29 6.68 -10.16 -10.71
CA ARG A 29 5.25 -10.31 -10.38
C ARG A 29 4.81 -9.37 -9.27
N TRP A 30 3.54 -9.01 -9.30
CA TRP A 30 2.87 -8.13 -8.36
C TRP A 30 2.01 -8.94 -7.42
N LEU A 31 1.84 -8.53 -6.17
CA LEU A 31 0.85 -9.14 -5.30
C LEU A 31 -0.54 -8.83 -5.85
N HIS A 32 -1.37 -9.84 -6.05
CA HIS A 32 -2.77 -9.65 -6.44
C HIS A 32 -3.54 -8.95 -5.33
N TRP A 33 -4.58 -8.18 -5.64
CA TRP A 33 -5.40 -7.45 -4.66
C TRP A 33 -5.98 -8.33 -3.54
N SER A 34 -6.10 -9.64 -3.76
CA SER A 34 -6.52 -10.60 -2.74
C SER A 34 -5.43 -10.94 -1.71
N GLY A 35 -4.17 -10.55 -1.92
CA GLY A 35 -3.04 -10.89 -1.05
C GLY A 35 -2.58 -12.35 -1.11
N THR A 36 -3.37 -13.25 -1.70
CA THR A 36 -3.14 -14.70 -1.68
C THR A 36 -2.25 -15.22 -2.80
N LYS A 37 -2.05 -14.46 -3.87
CA LYS A 37 -1.28 -14.89 -5.05
C LYS A 37 -0.52 -13.74 -5.68
N LEU A 38 0.48 -14.09 -6.49
CA LEU A 38 1.19 -13.14 -7.35
C LEU A 38 0.58 -13.15 -8.76
N THR A 39 0.43 -11.98 -9.36
CA THR A 39 -0.08 -11.74 -10.72
C THR A 39 0.96 -10.97 -11.55
N ASP A 40 1.07 -11.26 -12.83
CA ASP A 40 1.83 -10.45 -13.79
C ASP A 40 1.08 -9.15 -14.15
N LYS A 41 -0.23 -9.12 -13.95
CA LYS A 41 -1.08 -8.00 -14.37
C LYS A 41 -1.08 -6.89 -13.34
N ARG A 42 -0.44 -5.76 -13.67
CA ARG A 42 -0.41 -4.55 -12.81
C ARG A 42 -1.80 -4.03 -12.44
N ARG A 43 -2.81 -4.22 -13.30
CA ARG A 43 -4.21 -3.80 -13.02
C ARG A 43 -4.87 -4.58 -11.88
N GLU A 44 -4.42 -5.80 -11.64
CA GLU A 44 -4.90 -6.68 -10.57
C GLU A 44 -4.00 -6.59 -9.33
N ALA A 45 -2.98 -5.72 -9.36
CA ALA A 45 -2.04 -5.58 -8.27
C ALA A 45 -2.67 -4.87 -7.07
N TRP A 46 -2.39 -5.41 -5.89
CA TRP A 46 -2.72 -4.81 -4.62
C TRP A 46 -2.05 -3.43 -4.50
N LYS A 47 -2.84 -2.42 -4.14
CA LYS A 47 -2.40 -1.04 -3.95
C LYS A 47 -2.87 -0.55 -2.59
N GLY A 48 -1.96 -0.03 -1.78
CA GLY A 48 -2.32 0.50 -0.47
C GLY A 48 -1.17 1.27 0.16
N SER A 49 -1.37 1.72 1.39
CA SER A 49 -0.37 2.50 2.14
C SER A 49 0.77 1.60 2.62
N ILE A 50 1.91 2.20 3.00
CA ILE A 50 3.09 1.45 3.46
C ILE A 50 2.78 0.61 4.71
N GLU A 51 1.91 1.09 5.59
CA GLU A 51 1.47 0.35 6.77
C GLU A 51 0.63 -0.87 6.40
N GLN A 52 -0.31 -0.71 5.46
CA GLN A 52 -1.09 -1.82 4.92
C GLN A 52 -0.19 -2.83 4.20
N ALA A 53 0.86 -2.37 3.53
CA ALA A 53 1.84 -3.24 2.88
C ALA A 53 2.63 -4.07 3.91
N ARG A 54 3.04 -3.46 5.03
CA ARG A 54 3.66 -4.18 6.16
C ARG A 54 2.70 -5.21 6.77
N SER A 55 1.43 -4.85 6.92
CA SER A 55 0.40 -5.78 7.41
C SER A 55 0.22 -6.95 6.45
N CYS A 56 0.09 -6.70 5.14
CA CYS A 56 -0.01 -7.75 4.13
C CYS A 56 1.18 -8.71 4.13
N ARG A 57 2.41 -8.20 4.32
CA ARG A 57 3.60 -9.06 4.45
C ARG A 57 3.57 -9.99 5.65
N ARG A 58 2.89 -9.59 6.73
CA ARG A 58 2.73 -10.40 7.94
C ARG A 58 1.58 -11.40 7.81
N SER A 59 0.52 -11.02 7.09
CA SER A 59 -0.69 -11.83 6.93
C SER A 59 -0.61 -12.86 5.80
N PHE A 60 0.18 -12.59 4.76
CA PHE A 60 0.26 -13.44 3.57
C PHE A 60 1.69 -13.86 3.28
N ASP A 61 1.92 -15.16 3.23
CA ASP A 61 3.23 -15.76 2.91
C ASP A 61 3.69 -15.35 1.49
N ALA A 62 2.78 -15.34 0.53
CA ALA A 62 3.01 -14.85 -0.83
C ALA A 62 3.47 -13.37 -0.87
N ALA A 63 3.11 -12.58 0.14
CA ALA A 63 3.53 -11.19 0.27
C ALA A 63 4.81 -11.02 1.09
N ALA A 64 5.24 -12.00 1.90
CA ALA A 64 6.39 -11.88 2.80
C ALA A 64 7.69 -11.51 2.06
N GLY A 65 7.88 -12.05 0.85
CA GLY A 65 9.01 -11.72 -0.03
C GLY A 65 8.83 -10.49 -0.92
N CYS A 66 7.68 -9.81 -0.88
CA CYS A 66 7.37 -8.71 -1.79
C CYS A 66 7.98 -7.37 -1.33
N ARG A 67 8.65 -6.65 -2.23
CA ARG A 67 9.13 -5.28 -2.05
C ARG A 67 8.01 -4.26 -2.30
N ALA A 68 8.01 -3.17 -1.54
CA ALA A 68 7.01 -2.12 -1.65
C ALA A 68 7.51 -1.08 -2.64
N VAL A 69 6.80 -0.91 -3.75
CA VAL A 69 7.17 -0.01 -4.85
C VAL A 69 6.15 1.12 -4.91
N PRO A 70 6.55 2.41 -4.87
CA PRO A 70 5.60 3.51 -4.90
C PRO A 70 4.86 3.55 -6.24
N VAL A 71 3.53 3.68 -6.20
CA VAL A 71 2.65 3.72 -7.38
C VAL A 71 2.98 4.91 -8.28
N ASN A 72 3.32 6.05 -7.65
CA ASN A 72 3.63 7.31 -8.33
C ASN A 72 5.14 7.53 -8.54
N SER A 73 5.96 6.51 -8.29
CA SER A 73 7.36 6.58 -8.72
C SER A 73 7.35 6.38 -10.23
N ILE A 74 7.57 7.49 -10.95
CA ILE A 74 8.01 7.45 -12.35
C ILE A 74 9.40 6.82 -12.28
N ILE A 75 9.47 5.50 -12.16
CA ILE A 75 10.72 4.78 -12.34
C ILE A 75 10.86 4.75 -13.86
N PRO A 76 11.77 5.53 -14.48
CA PRO A 76 12.10 5.25 -15.86
C PRO A 76 12.53 3.80 -15.92
N THR A 77 11.87 3.05 -16.79
CA THR A 77 12.19 1.65 -17.12
C THR A 77 13.54 1.59 -17.84
N VAL A 78 14.61 2.05 -17.20
CA VAL A 78 15.98 1.89 -17.67
C VAL A 78 16.66 0.91 -16.72
N LEU A 79 17.35 -0.08 -17.31
CA LEU A 79 18.05 -1.21 -16.69
C LEU A 79 17.25 -2.52 -16.57
N ALA A 80 16.73 -2.99 -17.70
CA ALA A 80 16.62 -4.43 -17.95
C ALA A 80 16.92 -4.75 -19.43
N GLU A 81 18.03 -4.22 -19.95
CA GLU A 81 18.67 -4.71 -21.17
C GLU A 81 20.07 -4.05 -21.24
N GLU A 82 21.08 -4.68 -20.65
CA GLU A 82 22.49 -4.50 -21.00
C GLU A 82 23.20 -5.82 -20.66
N ALA A 83 23.73 -6.46 -21.72
CA ALA A 83 24.65 -7.61 -21.79
C ALA A 83 24.13 -9.02 -21.45
#